data_AF-M3FYV7-F1
#
_entry.id   AF-M3FYV7-F1
#
_cell.length_a   1.000
_cell.length_b   1.000
_cell.length_c   1.000
_cell.angle_alpha   90.00
_cell.angle_beta   90.00
_cell.angle_gamma   90.00
#
_symmetry.space_group_name_H-M   'P 1'
#
loop_
_entity.id
_entity.type
_entity.pdbx_description
1 polymer ?
#
loop_
_entity_poly.entity_id
_entity_poly.type
_entity_poly.pdbx_seq_one_letter_code
_entity_poly.pdbx_strand_id
1 'polypeptide(L)'
;MKFRFQKLGSIFVCIFYNLFFSFVSLEAITIEVFIPLCDGKSLVCGKGKAGDPRSLEENLYWGAAFGAETFFKRNSNFKILEIKERKLDSPILRTLIIEKKENKTKHIRNLSSMPTQEIK
;
A
#
# COMPACT_ATOMS: atom_id res chain seq x y z
N MET A 1 33.33 -42.32 -38.69
CA MET A 1 33.28 -42.09 -37.23
C MET A 1 32.21 -41.02 -36.96
N LYS A 2 30.98 -41.41 -36.56
CA LYS A 2 29.86 -40.49 -36.30
C LYS A 2 29.90 -40.06 -34.83
N PHE A 3 30.44 -38.88 -34.54
CA PHE A 3 30.46 -38.33 -33.18
C PHE A 3 29.05 -37.85 -32.78
N ARG A 4 28.53 -38.41 -31.67
CA ARG A 4 27.22 -38.07 -31.07
C ARG A 4 27.29 -36.70 -30.40
N PHE A 5 26.86 -35.65 -31.11
CA PHE A 5 26.84 -34.25 -30.64
C PHE A 5 25.59 -33.85 -29.81
N GLN A 6 24.79 -34.81 -29.36
CA GLN A 6 23.40 -34.56 -28.93
C GLN A 6 23.25 -34.10 -27.46
N LYS A 7 24.22 -34.38 -26.57
CA LYS A 7 24.08 -34.09 -25.12
C LYS A 7 24.53 -32.68 -24.71
N LEU A 8 25.44 -32.06 -25.47
CA LEU A 8 26.04 -30.77 -25.08
C LEU A 8 25.08 -29.59 -25.33
N GLY A 9 24.26 -29.66 -26.38
CA GLY A 9 23.24 -28.65 -26.68
C GLY A 9 22.12 -28.58 -25.64
N SER A 10 21.75 -29.73 -25.04
CA SER A 10 20.68 -29.77 -24.03
C SER A 10 21.07 -29.07 -22.72
N ILE A 11 22.34 -29.13 -22.33
CA ILE A 11 22.84 -28.45 -21.12
C ILE A 11 22.87 -26.93 -21.36
N PHE A 12 23.30 -26.50 -22.54
CA PHE A 12 23.34 -25.08 -22.91
C PHE A 12 21.94 -24.46 -22.94
N VAL A 13 20.94 -25.20 -23.45
CA VAL A 13 19.53 -24.77 -23.46
C VAL A 13 18.99 -24.64 -22.03
N CYS A 14 19.26 -25.60 -21.13
CA CYS A 14 18.82 -25.52 -19.74
C CYS A 14 19.50 -24.36 -18.99
N ILE A 15 20.79 -24.11 -19.21
CA ILE A 15 21.52 -22.98 -18.60
C ILE A 15 20.95 -21.65 -19.11
N PHE A 16 20.69 -21.52 -20.41
CA PHE A 16 20.06 -20.33 -20.98
C PHE A 16 18.65 -20.10 -20.43
N TYR A 17 17.86 -21.17 -20.27
CA TYR A 17 16.49 -21.08 -19.75
C TYR A 17 16.46 -20.65 -18.28
N ASN A 18 17.39 -21.14 -17.45
CA ASN A 18 17.51 -20.73 -16.05
C ASN A 18 18.08 -19.31 -15.88
N LEU A 19 19.02 -18.89 -16.74
CA LEU A 19 19.50 -17.50 -16.78
C LEU A 19 18.38 -16.53 -17.19
N PHE A 20 17.53 -16.92 -18.14
CA PHE A 20 16.45 -16.07 -18.64
C PHE A 20 15.31 -15.92 -17.62
N PHE A 21 15.02 -16.95 -16.83
CA PHE A 21 13.92 -16.92 -15.85
C PHE A 21 14.21 -16.09 -14.60
N SER A 22 15.48 -15.78 -14.32
CA SER A 22 15.88 -15.06 -13.11
C SER A 22 15.58 -13.55 -13.14
N PHE A 23 15.07 -13.00 -14.26
CA PHE A 23 14.86 -11.55 -14.44
C PHE A 23 13.44 -11.06 -14.22
N VAL A 24 12.47 -11.92 -13.90
CA VAL A 24 11.11 -11.47 -13.61
C VAL A 24 11.05 -10.94 -12.18
N SER A 25 11.44 -9.68 -11.99
CA SER A 25 11.19 -8.94 -10.76
C SER A 25 9.74 -8.45 -10.76
N LEU A 26 8.95 -8.88 -9.77
CA LEU A 26 7.60 -8.36 -9.56
C LEU A 26 7.71 -6.96 -8.94
N GLU A 27 7.47 -5.93 -9.74
CA GLU A 27 7.55 -4.54 -9.28
C GLU A 27 6.42 -4.21 -8.29
N ALA A 28 6.77 -3.54 -7.19
CA ALA A 28 5.79 -3.13 -6.20
C ALA A 28 4.91 -1.98 -6.73
N ILE A 29 3.60 -2.08 -6.51
CA ILE A 29 2.67 -1.01 -6.87
C ILE A 29 2.85 0.15 -5.89
N THR A 30 3.21 1.32 -6.40
CA THR A 30 3.24 2.56 -5.63
C THR A 30 1.94 3.32 -5.83
N ILE A 31 1.29 3.69 -4.72
CA ILE A 31 0.05 4.47 -4.72
C ILE A 31 0.30 5.73 -3.91
N GLU A 32 0.17 6.89 -4.56
CA GLU A 32 0.20 8.18 -3.89
C GLU A 32 -1.22 8.59 -3.52
N VAL A 33 -1.44 8.92 -2.25
CA VAL A 33 -2.76 9.28 -1.73
C VAL A 33 -2.66 10.64 -1.06
N PHE A 34 -3.44 11.59 -1.55
CA PHE A 34 -3.61 12.89 -0.92
C PHE A 34 -4.74 12.81 0.10
N ILE A 35 -4.41 12.98 1.37
CA ILE A 35 -5.38 12.94 2.46
C ILE A 35 -5.46 14.34 3.07
N PRO A 36 -6.60 15.05 2.94
CA PRO A 36 -6.78 16.31 3.61
C PRO A 36 -6.81 16.04 5.11
N LEU A 37 -5.79 16.48 5.84
CA LEU A 37 -5.77 16.33 7.30
C LEU A 37 -6.83 17.25 7.92
N CYS A 38 -7.40 16.80 9.02
CA CYS A 38 -8.39 17.61 9.72
C CYS A 38 -7.70 18.82 10.36
N ASP A 39 -8.25 20.01 10.11
CA ASP A 39 -7.85 21.27 10.75
C ASP A 39 -9.07 21.94 11.39
N GLY A 40 -9.16 21.80 12.71
CA GLY A 40 -10.24 22.33 13.55
C GLY A 40 -10.32 23.85 13.56
N LYS A 41 -9.30 24.56 13.06
CA LYS A 41 -9.33 26.03 12.90
C LYS A 41 -10.03 26.46 11.62
N SER A 42 -9.91 25.64 10.57
CA SER A 42 -10.46 25.93 9.24
C SER A 42 -11.83 25.29 9.03
N LEU A 43 -12.08 24.14 9.66
CA LEU A 43 -13.32 23.36 9.55
C LEU A 43 -13.77 22.89 10.93
N VAL A 44 -15.08 22.66 11.11
CA VAL A 44 -15.61 22.02 12.34
C VAL A 44 -15.37 20.51 12.27
N CYS A 45 -14.11 20.10 12.28
CA CYS A 45 -13.69 18.70 12.34
C CYS A 45 -12.78 18.51 13.55
N GLY A 46 -13.12 17.54 14.41
CA GLY A 46 -12.32 17.20 15.59
C GLY A 46 -12.13 18.34 16.61
N LYS A 47 -11.49 18.02 17.73
CA LYS A 47 -11.02 18.99 18.73
C LYS A 47 -9.64 18.56 19.22
N GLY A 48 -8.84 19.51 19.70
CA GLY A 48 -7.48 19.25 20.16
C GLY A 48 -6.65 18.59 19.06
N LYS A 49 -5.89 17.54 19.42
CA LYS A 49 -5.02 16.83 18.49
C LYS A 49 -5.76 16.17 17.31
N ALA A 50 -7.01 15.76 17.50
CA ALA A 50 -7.81 15.20 16.41
C ALA A 50 -8.13 16.20 15.29
N GLY A 51 -8.14 17.50 15.63
CA GLY A 51 -8.28 18.61 14.69
C GLY A 51 -6.98 19.36 14.44
N ASP A 52 -5.82 18.80 14.80
CA ASP A 52 -4.52 19.42 14.51
C ASP A 52 -3.90 18.72 13.29
N PRO A 53 -3.69 19.43 12.16
CA PRO A 53 -3.07 18.85 10.97
C PRO A 53 -1.61 18.47 11.20
N ARG A 54 -0.97 18.94 12.28
CA ARG A 54 0.40 18.54 12.64
C ARG A 54 0.45 17.28 13.51
N SER A 55 -0.68 16.82 14.04
CA SER A 55 -0.75 15.63 14.89
C SER A 55 -1.14 14.38 14.10
N LEU A 56 -0.25 13.90 13.21
CA LEU A 56 -0.56 12.80 12.28
C LEU A 56 -1.17 11.56 12.95
N GLU A 57 -0.59 11.10 14.06
CA GLU A 57 -1.03 9.90 14.77
C GLU A 57 -2.42 10.02 15.39
N GLU A 58 -2.86 11.24 15.72
CA GLU A 58 -4.13 11.47 16.39
C GLU A 58 -5.13 12.19 15.48
N ASN A 59 -4.71 12.63 14.29
CA ASN A 59 -5.55 13.37 13.35
C ASN A 59 -6.72 12.49 12.87
N LEU A 60 -7.92 13.07 12.87
CA LEU A 60 -9.17 12.37 12.59
C LEU A 60 -9.15 11.59 11.26
N TYR A 61 -8.48 12.12 10.24
CA TYR A 61 -8.46 11.55 8.89
C TYR A 61 -7.24 10.66 8.59
N TRP A 62 -6.25 10.60 9.49
CA TRP A 62 -5.03 9.81 9.28
C TRP A 62 -4.78 8.73 10.34
N GLY A 63 -4.37 9.13 11.55
CA GLY A 63 -3.96 8.19 12.60
C GLY A 63 -5.01 7.91 13.68
N ALA A 64 -6.08 8.71 13.76
CA ALA A 64 -7.17 8.46 14.70
C ALA A 64 -7.92 7.15 14.39
N ALA A 65 -8.92 6.83 15.22
CA ALA A 65 -9.67 5.57 15.14
C ALA A 65 -10.26 5.23 13.75
N PHE A 66 -10.53 6.22 12.90
CA PHE A 66 -11.11 6.04 11.56
C PHE A 66 -10.24 6.59 10.43
N GLY A 67 -8.99 6.96 10.73
CA GLY A 67 -8.08 7.51 9.74
C GLY A 67 -7.52 6.43 8.80
N ALA A 68 -6.96 6.87 7.68
CA ALA A 68 -6.47 5.98 6.63
C ALA A 68 -5.37 5.01 7.09
N GLU A 69 -4.40 5.47 7.90
CA GLU A 69 -3.36 4.58 8.43
C GLU A 69 -3.97 3.54 9.38
N THR A 70 -4.91 3.95 10.21
CA THR A 70 -5.61 3.07 11.15
C THR A 70 -6.43 2.00 10.42
N PHE A 71 -7.02 2.31 9.26
CA PHE A 71 -7.67 1.30 8.42
C PHE A 71 -6.70 0.16 8.06
N PHE A 72 -5.49 0.48 7.58
CA PHE A 72 -4.50 -0.53 7.23
C PHE A 72 -3.96 -1.27 8.45
N LYS A 73 -3.80 -0.59 9.59
CA LYS A 73 -3.40 -1.24 10.86
C LYS A 73 -4.42 -2.26 11.35
N ARG A 74 -5.72 -1.99 11.22
CA ARG A 74 -6.81 -2.85 11.72
C ARG A 74 -7.23 -3.94 10.75
N ASN A 75 -7.06 -3.73 9.46
CA ASN A 75 -7.51 -4.67 8.45
C ASN A 75 -6.56 -5.87 8.34
N SER A 76 -7.03 -7.04 8.78
CA SER A 76 -6.26 -8.29 8.81
C SER A 76 -5.66 -8.71 7.46
N ASN A 77 -6.24 -8.22 6.36
CA ASN A 77 -5.82 -8.52 4.99
C ASN A 77 -4.56 -7.77 4.59
N PHE A 78 -4.12 -6.80 5.38
CA PHE A 78 -2.91 -6.05 5.16
C PHE A 78 -1.94 -6.27 6.32
N LYS A 79 -0.66 -6.09 6.03
CA LYS A 79 0.41 -6.03 7.02
C LYS A 79 1.26 -4.81 6.70
N ILE A 80 1.35 -3.88 7.63
CA ILE A 80 2.31 -2.78 7.51
C ILE A 80 3.69 -3.36 7.85
N LEU A 81 4.58 -3.35 6.86
CA LEU A 81 5.96 -3.81 7.00
C LEU A 81 6.86 -2.71 7.54
N GLU A 82 6.63 -1.47 7.10
CA GLU A 82 7.46 -0.33 7.47
C GLU A 82 6.65 0.97 7.43
N ILE A 83 6.97 1.87 8.36
CA ILE A 83 6.46 3.25 8.40
C ILE A 83 7.66 4.18 8.31
N LYS A 84 7.70 5.02 7.29
CA LYS A 84 8.75 6.05 7.11
C LYS A 84 8.14 7.42 7.33
N GLU A 85 8.50 8.04 8.45
CA GLU A 85 8.26 9.47 8.63
C GLU A 85 9.09 10.28 7.64
N ARG A 86 8.54 11.41 7.23
CA ARG A 86 9.27 12.40 6.43
C ARG A 86 9.48 13.67 7.24
N LYS A 87 10.35 14.53 6.72
CA LYS A 87 10.58 15.85 7.30
C LYS A 87 9.31 16.69 7.18
N LEU A 88 9.15 17.63 8.10
CA LEU A 88 7.96 18.48 8.20
C LEU A 88 7.72 19.36 6.96
N ASP A 89 8.77 19.66 6.21
CA ASP A 89 8.77 20.43 4.96
C ASP A 89 8.58 19.57 3.70
N SER A 90 8.49 18.25 3.85
CA SER A 90 8.26 17.35 2.72
C SER A 90 6.80 17.39 2.26
N PRO A 91 6.52 17.37 0.94
CA PRO A 91 5.16 17.25 0.43
C PRO A 91 4.51 15.89 0.78
N ILE A 92 5.33 14.88 1.08
CA ILE A 92 4.89 13.58 1.56
C ILE A 92 5.12 13.54 3.05
N LEU A 93 4.07 13.33 3.84
CA LEU A 93 4.19 13.32 5.30
C LEU A 93 4.68 11.96 5.82
N ARG A 94 4.21 10.87 5.19
CA ARG A 94 4.52 9.50 5.62
C ARG A 94 4.44 8.54 4.45
N THR A 95 5.31 7.53 4.44
CA THR A 95 5.23 6.40 3.50
C THR A 95 4.99 5.12 4.28
N LEU A 96 4.00 4.34 3.85
CA LEU A 96 3.71 3.00 4.40
C LEU A 96 4.14 1.95 3.37
N ILE A 97 4.99 1.01 3.80
CA ILE A 97 5.27 -0.19 3.02
C ILE A 97 4.31 -1.26 3.50
N ILE A 98 3.39 -1.67 2.61
CA ILE A 98 2.26 -2.54 2.97
C ILE A 98 2.34 -3.81 2.12
N GLU A 99 2.20 -4.95 2.80
CA GLU A 99 1.96 -6.24 2.17
C GLU A 99 0.47 -6.56 2.23
N LYS A 100 -0.13 -6.89 1.07
CA LYS A 100 -1.47 -7.46 1.02
C LYS A 100 -1.35 -8.97 1.21
N LYS A 101 -1.96 -9.50 2.27
CA LYS A 101 -2.04 -10.94 2.49
C LYS A 101 -3.00 -11.54 1.48
N GLU A 102 -2.59 -12.62 0.82
CA GLU A 102 -3.49 -13.40 -0.01
C GLU A 102 -4.54 -14.08 0.87
N ASN A 103 -5.79 -13.61 0.78
CA ASN A 103 -6.92 -14.38 1.29
C ASN A 103 -7.41 -15.31 0.19
N LYS A 104 -7.40 -16.62 0.46
CA LYS A 104 -8.01 -17.64 -0.41
C LYS A 104 -9.53 -17.49 -0.53
N THR A 105 -10.15 -16.62 0.26
CA THR A 105 -11.59 -16.40 0.29
C THR A 105 -11.94 -15.06 -0.39
N LYS A 106 -12.43 -15.11 -1.64
CA LYS A 106 -13.05 -13.97 -2.34
C LYS A 106 -14.38 -13.63 -1.65
N HIS A 107 -14.37 -12.71 -0.68
CA HIS A 107 -15.60 -12.08 -0.24
C HIS A 107 -15.99 -10.97 -1.23
N ILE A 108 -16.96 -11.27 -2.10
CA ILE A 108 -17.67 -10.25 -2.88
C ILE A 108 -18.48 -9.44 -1.87
N ARG A 109 -17.99 -8.25 -1.51
CA ARG A 109 -18.80 -7.27 -0.77
C ARG A 109 -19.33 -6.26 -1.76
N ASN A 110 -20.65 -6.26 -1.94
CA ASN A 110 -21.34 -5.17 -2.62
C ASN A 110 -21.16 -3.91 -1.77
N LEU A 111 -20.31 -2.99 -2.22
CA LEU A 111 -20.24 -1.65 -1.67
C LEU A 111 -21.44 -0.88 -2.23
N SER A 112 -22.56 -0.91 -1.51
CA SER A 112 -23.58 0.13 -1.69
C SER A 112 -23.00 1.42 -1.10
N SER A 113 -22.70 2.40 -1.95
CA SER A 113 -22.36 3.75 -1.50
C SER A 113 -23.47 4.28 -0.60
N MET A 114 -23.07 4.85 0.54
CA MET A 114 -23.98 5.63 1.38
C MET A 114 -24.44 6.83 0.54
N PRO A 115 -25.75 7.12 0.41
CA PRO A 115 -26.20 8.25 -0.39
C PRO A 115 -25.64 9.54 0.22
N THR A 116 -24.95 10.32 -0.63
CA THR A 116 -24.49 11.66 -0.31
C THR A 116 -25.69 12.47 0.17
N GLN A 117 -25.73 12.83 1.44
CA GLN A 117 -26.70 13.80 1.92
C GLN A 117 -26.31 15.14 1.29
N GLU A 118 -27.16 15.63 0.37
CA GLU A 118 -27.04 16.98 -0.16
C GLU A 118 -27.06 17.98 1.01
N ILE A 119 -25.99 18.76 1.12
CA ILE A 119 -25.94 19.91 2.01
C ILE A 119 -26.93 20.93 1.41
N LYS A 120 -28.04 21.14 2.10
CA LYS A 120 -29.06 22.11 1.76
C LYS A 120 -28.73 23.49 2.33
#